data_AF-R4RNB0-F1
#
_entry.id   AF-R4RNB0-F1
#
_cell.length_a   1.000
_cell.length_b   1.000
_cell.length_c   1.000
_cell.angle_alpha   90.00
_cell.angle_beta   90.00
_cell.angle_gamma   90.00
#
_symmetry.space_group_name_H-M   'P 1'
#
loop_
_entity.id
_entity.type
_entity.pdbx_description
1 polymer ?
#
loop_
_entity_poly.entity_id
_entity_poly.type
_entity_poly.pdbx_seq_one_letter_code
_entity_poly.pdbx_strand_id
1 'polypeptide(L)'
;MNYQKTFYYLNYQKTFYNSDGKTIDYIRKYNPQTGKLTKQTQYYSDGKTIYFITEYDLEMEVPIKETYYDDDGKTIDYIIEYDPQTGNKTKWNEYYSDGETILSITEYNPQTEEVIKETNYNSDGKLTTEIFYYDDGKTIWSINEYHPQTGRNTKQTLYRTDGKTIDFITEFKYHPKTNKLIKRTGFSFDRKRIAFIYKHHPNGKLFKRTYYNSDGTINKKYK
;
A
#
# COMPACT_ATOMS: atom_id res chain seq x y z
N MET A 1 -63.65 -6.08 14.35
CA MET A 1 -62.95 -5.10 13.50
C MET A 1 -61.80 -5.82 12.80
N ASN A 2 -61.92 -5.99 11.49
CA ASN A 2 -60.96 -6.70 10.65
C ASN A 2 -59.84 -5.75 10.19
N TYR A 3 -58.60 -6.19 10.44
CA TYR A 3 -57.30 -5.92 9.82
C TYR A 3 -57.07 -4.71 8.90
N GLN A 4 -55.96 -4.00 9.18
CA GLN A 4 -54.85 -3.93 8.23
C GLN A 4 -53.52 -4.11 8.97
N LYS A 5 -52.88 -5.26 8.76
CA LYS A 5 -51.47 -5.49 9.11
C LYS A 5 -50.68 -5.23 7.84
N THR A 6 -50.14 -4.02 7.70
CA THR A 6 -49.38 -3.62 6.52
C THR A 6 -48.01 -4.32 6.56
N PHE A 7 -47.77 -5.25 5.64
CA PHE A 7 -46.46 -5.86 5.43
C PHE A 7 -45.71 -5.06 4.37
N TYR A 8 -44.73 -4.24 4.78
CA TYR A 8 -43.81 -3.60 3.85
C TYR A 8 -42.65 -4.56 3.56
N TYR A 9 -42.75 -5.35 2.50
CA TYR A 9 -41.59 -6.05 1.93
C TYR A 9 -40.79 -5.04 1.08
N LEU A 10 -40.01 -4.18 1.73
CA LEU A 10 -39.02 -3.37 1.02
C LEU A 10 -37.81 -4.26 0.76
N ASN A 11 -37.80 -4.92 -0.39
CA ASN A 11 -36.62 -5.66 -0.83
C ASN A 11 -35.55 -4.63 -1.26
N TYR A 12 -34.64 -4.29 -0.35
CA TYR A 12 -33.50 -3.38 -0.60
C TYR A 12 -32.36 -4.05 -1.37
N GLN A 13 -32.67 -5.16 -2.04
CA GLN A 13 -31.75 -5.94 -2.83
C GLN A 13 -32.40 -6.26 -4.18
N LYS A 14 -31.65 -6.10 -5.26
CA LYS A 14 -32.05 -6.51 -6.62
C LYS A 14 -31.04 -7.50 -7.16
N THR A 15 -31.54 -8.62 -7.69
CA THR A 15 -30.74 -9.65 -8.35
C THR A 15 -30.91 -9.52 -9.85
N PHE A 16 -29.81 -9.56 -10.57
CA PHE A 16 -29.74 -9.52 -12.02
C PHE A 16 -29.15 -10.84 -12.50
N TYR A 17 -29.70 -11.37 -13.58
CA TYR A 17 -29.34 -12.68 -14.11
C TYR A 17 -28.67 -12.53 -15.47
N ASN A 18 -27.82 -13.48 -15.81
CA ASN A 18 -27.24 -13.65 -17.13
C ASN A 18 -28.34 -13.88 -18.18
N SER A 19 -27.93 -13.91 -19.45
CA SER A 19 -28.83 -14.11 -20.60
C SER A 19 -29.62 -15.43 -20.55
N ASP A 20 -29.16 -16.42 -19.78
CA ASP A 20 -29.88 -17.67 -19.53
C ASP A 20 -31.09 -17.53 -18.59
N GLY A 21 -31.25 -16.37 -17.95
CA GLY A 21 -32.33 -16.04 -17.01
C GLY A 21 -32.31 -16.83 -15.70
N LYS A 22 -31.24 -17.59 -15.42
CA LYS A 22 -31.14 -18.49 -14.25
C LYS A 22 -29.90 -18.22 -13.42
N THR A 23 -28.78 -17.96 -14.08
CA THR A 23 -27.49 -17.77 -13.44
C THR A 23 -27.37 -16.32 -13.00
N ILE A 24 -27.01 -16.09 -11.74
CA ILE A 24 -26.87 -14.72 -11.21
C ILE A 24 -25.67 -14.06 -11.89
N ASP A 25 -25.86 -12.85 -12.39
CA ASP A 25 -24.79 -12.00 -12.90
C ASP A 25 -24.27 -11.12 -11.75
N TYR A 26 -25.18 -10.31 -11.17
CA TYR A 26 -24.85 -9.49 -10.01
C TYR A 26 -26.03 -9.20 -9.09
N ILE A 27 -25.71 -8.77 -7.88
CA ILE A 27 -26.67 -8.34 -6.86
C ILE A 27 -26.35 -6.90 -6.45
N ARG A 28 -27.36 -6.03 -6.43
CA ARG A 28 -27.26 -4.66 -5.91
C ARG A 28 -27.98 -4.55 -4.57
N LYS A 29 -27.37 -3.87 -3.61
CA LYS A 29 -27.97 -3.49 -2.32
C LYS A 29 -28.10 -1.98 -2.22
N TYR A 30 -29.21 -1.54 -1.64
CA TYR A 30 -29.57 -0.14 -1.56
C TYR A 30 -29.74 0.30 -0.11
N ASN A 31 -29.42 1.56 0.19
CA ASN A 31 -29.68 2.16 1.48
C ASN A 31 -31.21 2.24 1.68
N PRO A 32 -31.74 1.74 2.81
CA PRO A 32 -33.18 1.65 3.00
C PRO A 32 -33.89 2.98 3.18
N GLN A 33 -33.16 4.02 3.60
CA GLN A 33 -33.70 5.35 3.84
C GLN A 33 -33.64 6.22 2.58
N THR A 34 -32.52 6.15 1.85
CA THR A 34 -32.28 7.03 0.70
C THR A 34 -32.54 6.37 -0.65
N GLY A 35 -32.61 5.04 -0.71
CA GLY A 35 -32.74 4.28 -1.95
C GLY A 35 -31.46 4.24 -2.80
N LYS A 36 -30.36 4.85 -2.33
CA LYS A 36 -29.09 4.92 -3.05
C LYS A 36 -28.32 3.61 -3.03
N LEU A 37 -27.57 3.32 -4.09
CA LEU A 37 -26.74 2.10 -4.17
C LEU A 37 -25.65 2.14 -3.11
N THR A 38 -25.53 1.08 -2.31
CA THR A 38 -24.48 0.96 -1.28
C THR A 38 -23.42 -0.06 -1.67
N LYS A 39 -23.84 -1.11 -2.37
CA LYS A 39 -23.00 -2.27 -2.65
C LYS A 39 -23.48 -3.00 -3.90
N GLN A 40 -22.52 -3.49 -4.66
CA GLN A 40 -22.76 -4.39 -5.78
C GLN A 40 -21.85 -5.61 -5.63
N THR A 41 -22.39 -6.80 -5.83
CA THR A 41 -21.65 -8.07 -5.78
C THR A 41 -21.78 -8.73 -7.14
N GLN A 42 -20.64 -8.95 -7.78
CA GLN A 42 -20.50 -9.59 -9.08
C GLN A 42 -20.14 -11.05 -8.91
N TYR A 43 -20.72 -11.89 -9.75
CA TYR A 43 -20.45 -13.32 -9.75
C TYR A 43 -19.75 -13.72 -11.06
N TYR A 44 -18.95 -14.78 -10.99
CA TYR A 44 -18.47 -15.46 -12.18
C TYR A 44 -19.63 -16.08 -12.97
N SER A 45 -19.33 -16.62 -14.16
CA SER A 45 -20.31 -17.24 -15.05
C SER A 45 -21.04 -18.46 -14.46
N ASP A 46 -20.60 -18.98 -13.30
CA ASP A 46 -21.31 -20.02 -12.55
C ASP A 46 -22.48 -19.49 -11.70
N GLY A 47 -22.57 -18.15 -11.54
CA GLY A 47 -23.57 -17.43 -10.76
C GLY A 47 -23.55 -17.72 -9.26
N LYS A 48 -22.45 -18.24 -8.73
CA LYS A 48 -22.29 -18.64 -7.33
C LYS A 48 -21.00 -18.10 -6.72
N THR A 49 -19.92 -18.14 -7.48
CA THR A 49 -18.60 -17.72 -7.06
C THR A 49 -18.49 -16.20 -7.23
N ILE A 50 -18.16 -15.49 -6.16
CA ILE A 50 -18.04 -14.03 -6.21
C ILE A 50 -16.78 -13.69 -6.99
N TYR A 51 -16.91 -12.80 -7.97
CA TYR A 51 -15.77 -12.26 -8.70
C TYR A 51 -15.22 -11.02 -8.00
N PHE A 52 -16.07 -10.03 -7.74
CA PHE A 52 -15.71 -8.85 -6.94
C PHE A 52 -16.92 -8.22 -6.27
N ILE A 53 -16.64 -7.31 -5.34
CA ILE A 53 -17.63 -6.48 -4.67
C ILE A 53 -17.23 -5.02 -4.80
N THR A 54 -18.13 -4.17 -5.25
CA THR A 54 -17.98 -2.70 -5.24
C THR A 54 -18.79 -2.09 -4.10
N GLU A 55 -18.18 -1.19 -3.33
CA GLU A 55 -18.82 -0.35 -2.32
C GLU A 55 -18.90 1.10 -2.82
N TYR A 56 -20.00 1.79 -2.52
CA TYR A 56 -20.31 3.11 -3.09
C TYR A 56 -20.41 4.18 -2.00
N ASP A 57 -19.94 5.39 -2.33
CA ASP A 57 -20.21 6.58 -1.53
C ASP A 57 -21.70 6.94 -1.61
N LEU A 58 -22.33 7.21 -0.47
CA LEU A 58 -23.76 7.49 -0.42
C LEU A 58 -24.12 8.91 -0.85
N GLU A 59 -23.19 9.85 -0.81
CA GLU A 59 -23.46 11.23 -1.19
C GLU A 59 -23.33 11.37 -2.71
N MET A 60 -22.22 10.92 -3.25
CA MET A 60 -21.82 11.07 -4.65
C MET A 60 -22.25 9.90 -5.55
N GLU A 61 -22.64 8.75 -4.96
CA GLU A 61 -23.07 7.54 -5.69
C GLU A 61 -22.01 6.97 -6.64
N VAL A 62 -20.73 7.15 -6.29
CA VAL A 62 -19.56 6.64 -7.03
C VAL A 62 -18.87 5.50 -6.26
N PRO A 63 -18.15 4.60 -6.95
CA PRO A 63 -17.32 3.59 -6.29
C PRO A 63 -16.28 4.23 -5.37
N ILE A 64 -16.11 3.68 -4.18
CA ILE A 64 -15.04 4.06 -3.25
C ILE A 64 -14.11 2.89 -2.92
N LYS A 65 -14.56 1.67 -3.17
CA LYS A 65 -13.79 0.46 -2.91
C LYS A 65 -14.25 -0.68 -3.78
N GLU A 66 -13.30 -1.46 -4.27
CA GLU A 66 -13.53 -2.75 -4.90
C GLU A 66 -12.69 -3.82 -4.23
N THR A 67 -13.29 -4.96 -3.94
CA THR A 67 -12.61 -6.15 -3.41
C THR A 67 -12.74 -7.26 -4.45
N TYR A 68 -11.63 -7.73 -4.99
CA TYR A 68 -11.56 -8.83 -5.95
C TYR A 68 -11.18 -10.13 -5.23
N TYR A 69 -11.78 -11.22 -5.68
CA TYR A 69 -11.61 -12.55 -5.10
C TYR A 69 -10.99 -13.50 -6.12
N ASP A 70 -10.22 -14.45 -5.63
CA ASP A 70 -9.74 -15.59 -6.39
C ASP A 70 -10.90 -16.46 -6.91
N ASP A 71 -10.56 -17.45 -7.75
CA ASP A 71 -11.52 -18.40 -8.35
C ASP A 71 -12.33 -19.22 -7.32
N ASP A 72 -11.95 -19.21 -6.03
CA ASP A 72 -12.73 -19.83 -4.95
C ASP A 72 -13.87 -18.94 -4.42
N GLY A 73 -13.90 -17.67 -4.85
CA GLY A 73 -14.88 -16.65 -4.50
C GLY A 73 -14.86 -16.20 -3.04
N LYS A 74 -13.77 -16.47 -2.31
CA LYS A 74 -13.63 -16.22 -0.87
C LYS A 74 -12.30 -15.59 -0.51
N THR A 75 -11.22 -16.10 -1.09
CA THR A 75 -9.86 -15.61 -0.88
C THR A 75 -9.73 -14.28 -1.60
N ILE A 76 -9.30 -13.25 -0.89
CA ILE A 76 -9.13 -11.90 -1.46
C ILE A 76 -7.83 -11.91 -2.26
N ASP A 77 -7.89 -11.51 -3.52
CA ASP A 77 -6.71 -11.32 -4.38
C ASP A 77 -6.15 -9.91 -4.19
N TYR A 78 -7.00 -8.90 -4.42
CA TYR A 78 -6.65 -7.50 -4.19
C TYR A 78 -7.84 -6.61 -3.84
N ILE A 79 -7.53 -5.45 -3.27
CA ILE A 79 -8.50 -4.39 -2.96
C ILE A 79 -8.03 -3.08 -3.59
N ILE A 80 -8.94 -2.38 -4.27
CA ILE A 80 -8.73 -1.04 -4.81
C ILE A 80 -9.59 -0.04 -4.03
N GLU A 81 -9.01 1.09 -3.64
CA GLU A 81 -9.72 2.23 -3.05
C GLU A 81 -9.68 3.43 -4.01
N TYR A 82 -10.78 4.18 -4.07
CA TYR A 82 -10.95 5.30 -4.99
C TYR A 82 -11.25 6.60 -4.23
N ASP A 83 -10.74 7.72 -4.75
CA ASP A 83 -11.14 9.04 -4.28
C ASP A 83 -12.56 9.34 -4.80
N PRO A 84 -13.54 9.63 -3.92
CA PRO A 84 -14.91 9.85 -4.36
C PRO A 84 -15.10 11.13 -5.19
N GLN A 85 -14.19 12.12 -5.08
CA GLN A 85 -14.30 13.38 -5.80
C GLN A 85 -13.78 13.27 -7.23
N THR A 86 -12.66 12.58 -7.42
CA THR A 86 -12.01 12.45 -8.74
C THR A 86 -12.33 11.14 -9.44
N GLY A 87 -12.71 10.10 -8.70
CA GLY A 87 -12.85 8.73 -9.19
C GLY A 87 -11.52 8.00 -9.43
N ASN A 88 -10.39 8.64 -9.15
CA ASN A 88 -9.07 8.05 -9.34
C ASN A 88 -8.76 7.05 -8.22
N LYS A 89 -7.93 6.05 -8.52
CA LYS A 89 -7.38 5.17 -7.48
C LYS A 89 -6.56 5.97 -6.48
N THR A 90 -6.64 5.56 -5.22
CA THR A 90 -5.83 6.09 -4.12
C THR A 90 -5.00 5.01 -3.46
N LYS A 91 -5.47 3.77 -3.49
CA LYS A 91 -4.76 2.62 -2.93
C LYS A 91 -5.06 1.34 -3.70
N TRP A 92 -4.06 0.48 -3.83
CA TRP A 92 -4.17 -0.88 -4.33
C TRP A 92 -3.44 -1.80 -3.35
N ASN A 93 -4.16 -2.70 -2.68
CA ASN A 93 -3.60 -3.68 -1.76
C ASN A 93 -3.64 -5.05 -2.41
N GLU A 94 -2.47 -5.68 -2.60
CA GLU A 94 -2.38 -7.08 -3.06
C GLU A 94 -2.18 -7.99 -1.85
N TYR A 95 -2.77 -9.17 -1.90
CA TYR A 95 -2.68 -10.17 -0.85
C TYR A 95 -1.88 -11.38 -1.32
N TYR A 96 -1.28 -12.09 -0.37
CA TYR A 96 -0.78 -13.43 -0.62
C TYR A 96 -1.95 -14.39 -0.83
N SER A 97 -1.66 -15.61 -1.30
CA SER A 97 -2.66 -16.66 -1.54
C SER A 97 -3.43 -17.13 -0.30
N ASP A 98 -3.12 -16.60 0.89
CA ASP A 98 -3.93 -16.81 2.09
C ASP A 98 -5.13 -15.85 2.18
N GLY A 99 -5.17 -14.82 1.32
CA GLY A 99 -6.23 -13.80 1.26
C GLY A 99 -6.28 -12.86 2.46
N GLU A 100 -5.29 -12.93 3.37
CA GLU A 100 -5.27 -12.17 4.62
C GLU A 100 -3.98 -11.37 4.76
N THR A 101 -2.84 -11.95 4.39
CA THR A 101 -1.54 -11.31 4.48
C THR A 101 -1.32 -10.40 3.28
N ILE A 102 -1.13 -9.11 3.52
CA ILE A 102 -0.80 -8.14 2.47
C ILE A 102 0.58 -8.47 1.89
N LEU A 103 0.66 -8.58 0.57
CA LEU A 103 1.87 -8.68 -0.22
C LEU A 103 2.47 -7.29 -0.44
N SER A 104 1.65 -6.38 -0.97
CA SER A 104 2.06 -5.02 -1.32
C SER A 104 0.92 -4.02 -1.17
N ILE A 105 1.28 -2.74 -0.98
CA ILE A 105 0.36 -1.61 -1.01
C ILE A 105 0.95 -0.57 -1.95
N THR A 106 0.22 -0.22 -3.00
CA THR A 106 0.55 0.89 -3.89
C THR A 106 -0.39 2.05 -3.59
N GLU A 107 0.18 3.21 -3.28
CA GLU A 107 -0.55 4.45 -3.01
C GLU A 107 -0.42 5.37 -4.23
N TYR A 108 -1.51 6.07 -4.54
CA TYR A 108 -1.64 6.91 -5.74
C TYR A 108 -2.03 8.34 -5.37
N ASN A 109 -1.61 9.30 -6.18
CA ASN A 109 -2.07 10.67 -6.07
C ASN A 109 -3.57 10.74 -6.45
N PRO A 110 -4.46 11.23 -5.58
CA PRO A 110 -5.90 11.27 -5.86
C PRO A 110 -6.27 12.17 -7.05
N GLN A 111 -5.42 13.11 -7.46
CA GLN A 111 -5.70 14.04 -8.54
C GLN A 111 -5.18 13.57 -9.91
N THR A 112 -4.04 12.86 -9.94
CA THR A 112 -3.38 12.45 -11.19
C THR A 112 -3.35 10.94 -11.41
N GLU A 113 -3.70 10.14 -10.38
CA GLU A 113 -3.58 8.68 -10.36
C GLU A 113 -2.13 8.18 -10.55
N GLU A 114 -1.14 9.05 -10.39
CA GLU A 114 0.28 8.69 -10.44
C GLU A 114 0.69 8.00 -9.13
N VAL A 115 1.52 6.95 -9.22
CA VAL A 115 2.02 6.22 -8.05
C VAL A 115 2.90 7.14 -7.21
N ILE A 116 2.63 7.23 -5.91
CA ILE A 116 3.46 8.02 -4.98
C ILE A 116 4.37 7.14 -4.14
N LYS A 117 3.91 5.93 -3.83
CA LYS A 117 4.60 5.02 -2.91
C LYS A 117 4.17 3.58 -3.13
N GLU A 118 5.11 2.66 -2.99
CA GLU A 118 4.85 1.23 -2.86
C GLU A 118 5.44 0.73 -1.54
N THR A 119 4.67 -0.09 -0.83
CA THR A 119 5.08 -0.71 0.43
C THR A 119 4.99 -2.23 0.28
N ASN A 120 6.08 -2.95 0.52
CA ASN A 120 6.16 -4.38 0.32
C ASN A 120 6.36 -5.11 1.65
N TYR A 121 5.71 -6.26 1.79
CA TYR A 121 5.75 -7.11 2.96
C TYR A 121 6.27 -8.50 2.61
N ASN A 122 6.73 -9.25 3.60
CA ASN A 122 6.98 -10.68 3.44
C ASN A 122 5.72 -11.49 3.79
N SER A 123 5.77 -12.80 3.58
CA SER A 123 4.67 -13.73 3.89
C SER A 123 4.30 -13.82 5.37
N ASP A 124 5.08 -13.22 6.27
CA ASP A 124 4.75 -13.09 7.70
C ASP A 124 4.09 -11.73 8.03
N GLY A 125 3.72 -10.96 7.00
CA GLY A 125 3.14 -9.62 7.11
C GLY A 125 4.13 -8.57 7.64
N LYS A 126 5.44 -8.77 7.49
CA LYS A 126 6.47 -7.82 7.96
C LYS A 126 6.94 -6.93 6.83
N LEU A 127 6.99 -5.62 7.11
CA LEU A 127 7.53 -4.61 6.20
C LEU A 127 8.96 -4.97 5.77
N THR A 128 9.19 -5.02 4.46
CA THR A 128 10.51 -5.27 3.88
C THR A 128 11.05 -4.05 3.16
N THR A 129 10.21 -3.37 2.38
CA THR A 129 10.65 -2.29 1.49
C THR A 129 9.59 -1.21 1.36
N GLU A 130 10.00 0.05 1.30
CA GLU A 130 9.19 1.14 0.77
C GLU A 130 9.91 1.78 -0.41
N ILE A 131 9.20 1.99 -1.50
CA ILE A 131 9.65 2.68 -2.71
C ILE A 131 8.83 3.94 -2.82
N PHE A 132 9.48 5.05 -3.12
CA PHE A 132 8.82 6.33 -3.28
C PHE A 132 9.17 6.93 -4.64
N TYR A 133 8.19 7.57 -5.25
CA TYR A 133 8.26 8.10 -6.60
C TYR A 133 8.25 9.63 -6.59
N TYR A 134 8.82 10.24 -7.63
CA TYR A 134 8.58 11.63 -7.96
C TYR A 134 7.15 11.81 -8.50
N ASP A 135 6.75 13.06 -8.68
CA ASP A 135 5.39 13.42 -9.11
C ASP A 135 4.98 12.76 -10.44
N ASP A 136 5.92 12.36 -11.32
CA ASP A 136 5.62 11.67 -12.58
C ASP A 136 5.13 10.21 -12.44
N GLY A 137 5.08 9.70 -11.21
CA GLY A 137 4.62 8.36 -10.86
C GLY A 137 5.46 7.21 -11.37
N LYS A 138 6.65 7.48 -11.94
CA LYS A 138 7.49 6.47 -12.63
C LYS A 138 8.93 6.52 -12.17
N THR A 139 9.42 7.72 -11.84
CA THR A 139 10.80 7.94 -11.46
C THR A 139 10.94 7.74 -9.96
N ILE A 140 11.69 6.73 -9.55
CA ILE A 140 11.95 6.45 -8.14
C ILE A 140 12.85 7.54 -7.56
N TRP A 141 12.46 8.13 -6.43
CA TRP A 141 13.31 9.07 -5.68
C TRP A 141 14.02 8.41 -4.49
N SER A 142 13.39 7.40 -3.87
CA SER A 142 13.93 6.73 -2.69
C SER A 142 13.48 5.28 -2.58
N ILE A 143 14.38 4.42 -2.11
CA ILE A 143 14.07 3.06 -1.65
C ILE A 143 14.57 2.90 -0.22
N ASN A 144 13.70 2.45 0.67
CA ASN A 144 13.99 2.11 2.06
C ASN A 144 13.85 0.60 2.26
N GLU A 145 14.88 -0.05 2.81
CA GLU A 145 14.88 -1.48 3.14
C GLU A 145 14.83 -1.66 4.67
N TYR A 146 14.04 -2.62 5.14
CA TYR A 146 13.73 -2.81 6.56
C TYR A 146 14.13 -4.19 7.03
N HIS A 147 14.54 -4.28 8.30
CA HIS A 147 14.75 -5.57 8.96
C HIS A 147 13.40 -6.14 9.39
N PRO A 148 12.91 -7.27 8.84
CA PRO A 148 11.53 -7.72 9.00
C PRO A 148 11.10 -7.91 10.46
N GLN A 149 12.01 -8.42 11.31
CA GLN A 149 11.69 -8.67 12.72
C GLN A 149 11.60 -7.40 13.57
N THR A 150 12.33 -6.34 13.22
CA THR A 150 12.45 -5.15 14.07
C THR A 150 11.75 -3.92 13.49
N GLY A 151 11.34 -3.97 12.22
CA GLY A 151 10.76 -2.85 11.48
C GLY A 151 11.72 -1.67 11.33
N ARG A 152 13.03 -1.86 11.57
CA ARG A 152 14.02 -0.78 11.47
C ARG A 152 14.53 -0.67 10.05
N ASN A 153 14.60 0.56 9.55
CA ASN A 153 15.26 0.86 8.29
C ASN A 153 16.74 0.46 8.37
N THR A 154 17.17 -0.45 7.52
CA THR A 154 18.56 -0.94 7.44
C THR A 154 19.34 -0.22 6.36
N LYS A 155 18.65 0.25 5.31
CA LYS A 155 19.26 0.94 4.19
C LYS A 155 18.27 1.89 3.53
N GLN A 156 18.78 3.03 3.10
CA GLN A 156 18.08 4.00 2.27
C GLN A 156 18.94 4.27 1.03
N THR A 157 18.33 4.20 -0.15
CA THR A 157 18.94 4.56 -1.43
C THR A 157 18.16 5.72 -2.00
N LEU A 158 18.82 6.86 -2.19
CA LEU A 158 18.29 8.03 -2.87
C LEU A 158 18.77 8.05 -4.30
N TYR A 159 17.87 8.38 -5.23
CA TYR A 159 18.15 8.48 -6.64
C TYR A 159 18.13 9.95 -7.07
N ARG A 160 18.83 10.25 -8.17
CA ARG A 160 18.72 11.53 -8.86
C ARG A 160 17.41 11.61 -9.62
N THR A 161 17.12 12.78 -10.17
CA THR A 161 15.91 13.05 -10.96
C THR A 161 15.81 12.23 -12.26
N ASP A 162 16.87 11.53 -12.66
CA ASP A 162 16.82 10.56 -13.77
C ASP A 162 16.25 9.18 -13.35
N GLY A 163 15.99 8.98 -12.05
CA GLY A 163 15.43 7.76 -11.46
C GLY A 163 16.34 6.53 -11.51
N LYS A 164 17.54 6.66 -12.06
CA LYS A 164 18.44 5.54 -12.36
C LYS A 164 19.78 5.70 -11.66
N THR A 165 20.29 6.93 -11.61
CA THR A 165 21.55 7.25 -10.97
C THR A 165 21.31 7.36 -9.47
N ILE A 166 21.97 6.52 -8.71
CA ILE A 166 21.98 6.63 -7.26
C ILE A 166 22.69 7.92 -6.89
N ASP A 167 22.07 8.75 -6.08
CA ASP A 167 22.71 9.93 -5.53
C ASP A 167 23.45 9.59 -4.24
N PHE A 168 22.76 8.87 -3.35
CA PHE A 168 23.25 8.60 -2.01
C PHE A 168 22.75 7.27 -1.46
N ILE A 169 23.61 6.52 -0.76
CA ILE A 169 23.16 5.38 0.04
C ILE A 169 23.51 5.59 1.49
N THR A 170 22.53 5.33 2.36
CA THR A 170 22.75 5.27 3.80
C THR A 170 22.49 3.85 4.29
N GLU A 171 23.41 3.29 5.06
CA GLU A 171 23.20 2.08 5.85
C GLU A 171 23.09 2.40 7.34
N PHE A 172 22.20 1.71 8.03
CA PHE A 172 21.92 1.87 9.45
C PHE A 172 22.24 0.58 10.20
N LYS A 173 22.94 0.71 11.33
CA LYS A 173 23.22 -0.41 12.25
C LYS A 173 22.66 -0.10 13.62
N TYR A 174 22.04 -1.12 14.21
CA TYR A 174 21.36 -1.03 15.50
C TYR A 174 22.03 -1.93 16.54
N HIS A 175 21.91 -1.54 17.80
CA HIS A 175 22.37 -2.36 18.91
C HIS A 175 21.45 -3.60 19.05
N PRO A 176 21.99 -4.83 19.12
CA PRO A 176 21.20 -6.06 19.01
C PRO A 176 20.18 -6.23 20.15
N LYS A 177 20.47 -5.73 21.36
CA LYS A 177 19.59 -5.89 22.53
C LYS A 177 18.59 -4.76 22.71
N THR A 178 18.96 -3.54 22.34
CA THR A 178 18.14 -2.33 22.63
C THR A 178 17.47 -1.79 21.39
N ASN A 179 17.85 -2.30 20.21
CA ASN A 179 17.37 -1.86 18.90
C ASN A 179 17.55 -0.34 18.66
N LYS A 180 18.50 0.28 19.37
CA LYS A 180 18.87 1.70 19.22
C LYS A 180 19.92 1.86 18.13
N LEU A 181 19.81 2.92 17.33
CA LEU A 181 20.79 3.22 16.28
C LEU A 181 22.18 3.41 16.92
N ILE A 182 23.19 2.71 16.40
CA ILE A 182 24.59 2.83 16.85
C ILE A 182 25.50 3.38 15.77
N LYS A 183 25.16 3.19 14.50
CA LYS A 183 25.98 3.65 13.38
C LYS A 183 25.11 3.97 12.16
N ARG A 184 25.44 5.07 11.50
CA ARG A 184 24.98 5.40 10.14
C ARG A 184 26.19 5.54 9.24
N THR A 185 26.21 4.85 8.11
CA THR A 185 27.28 4.94 7.10
C THR A 185 26.67 5.48 5.82
N GLY A 186 27.20 6.59 5.32
CA GLY A 186 26.80 7.17 4.05
C GLY A 186 27.81 6.86 2.97
N PHE A 187 27.36 6.50 1.77
CA PHE A 187 28.17 6.20 0.60
C PHE A 187 27.80 7.16 -0.53
N SER A 188 28.81 7.60 -1.30
CA SER A 188 28.58 8.37 -2.53
C SER A 188 27.93 7.54 -3.63
N PHE A 189 27.48 8.22 -4.69
CA PHE A 189 26.81 7.67 -5.87
C PHE A 189 27.45 6.40 -6.48
N ASP A 190 28.76 6.21 -6.32
CA ASP A 190 29.51 5.07 -6.84
C ASP A 190 29.53 3.81 -5.92
N ARG A 191 28.87 3.86 -4.76
CA ARG A 191 28.84 2.82 -3.70
C ARG A 191 30.19 2.44 -3.09
N LYS A 192 31.30 2.98 -3.60
CA LYS A 192 32.66 2.55 -3.21
C LYS A 192 33.26 3.48 -2.17
N ARG A 193 32.89 4.76 -2.17
CA ARG A 193 33.46 5.73 -1.25
C ARG A 193 32.49 6.04 -0.14
N ILE A 194 32.96 5.86 1.10
CA ILE A 194 32.24 6.31 2.28
C ILE A 194 32.28 7.83 2.26
N ALA A 195 31.13 8.50 2.29
CA ALA A 195 31.04 9.95 2.43
C ALA A 195 31.06 10.36 3.91
N PHE A 196 30.38 9.59 4.77
CA PHE A 196 30.38 9.85 6.21
C PHE A 196 30.15 8.60 7.06
N ILE A 197 30.57 8.69 8.32
CA ILE A 197 30.21 7.75 9.39
C ILE A 197 29.78 8.54 10.61
N TYR A 198 28.56 8.30 11.07
CA TYR A 198 28.02 8.81 12.32
C TYR A 198 27.93 7.68 13.34
N LYS A 199 28.45 7.90 14.56
CA LYS A 199 28.38 6.92 15.65
C LYS A 199 27.57 7.47 16.81
N HIS A 200 26.75 6.59 17.39
CA HIS A 200 25.85 6.91 18.48
C HIS A 200 26.19 6.04 19.69
N HIS A 201 26.03 6.60 20.88
CA HIS A 201 26.10 5.85 22.13
C HIS A 201 24.99 4.80 22.16
N PRO A 202 25.10 3.75 22.98
CA PRO A 202 24.04 2.76 23.13
C PRO A 202 22.69 3.35 23.57
N ASN A 203 22.69 4.56 24.15
CA ASN A 203 21.48 5.30 24.50
C ASN A 203 20.80 6.01 23.30
N GLY A 204 21.43 6.04 22.11
CA GLY A 204 20.97 6.66 20.88
C GLY A 204 21.56 8.04 20.58
N LYS A 205 22.31 8.65 21.52
CA LYS A 205 22.90 9.98 21.33
C LYS A 205 24.09 9.94 20.38
N LEU A 206 24.08 10.80 19.37
CA LEU A 206 25.20 10.99 18.46
C LEU A 206 26.42 11.54 19.22
N PHE A 207 27.59 10.92 19.04
CA PHE A 207 28.84 11.34 19.71
C PHE A 207 30.05 11.41 18.78
N LYS A 208 29.85 11.10 17.50
CA LYS A 208 30.92 11.21 16.52
C LYS A 208 30.38 11.38 15.13
N ARG A 209 30.92 12.37 14.40
CA ARG A 209 30.72 12.53 12.96
C ARG A 209 32.08 12.48 12.28
N THR A 210 32.21 11.66 11.25
CA THR A 210 33.42 11.59 10.42
C THR A 210 32.99 11.74 8.97
N TYR A 211 33.60 12.68 8.26
CA TYR A 211 33.41 12.94 6.85
C TYR A 211 34.69 12.57 6.12
N TYR A 212 34.55 12.06 4.90
CA TYR A 212 35.68 11.57 4.12
C TYR A 212 35.74 12.28 2.77
N ASN A 213 36.96 12.44 2.26
CA ASN A 213 37.22 12.88 0.90
C ASN A 213 36.95 11.74 -0.09
N SER A 214 36.96 12.05 -1.38
CA SER A 214 36.77 11.07 -2.46
C SER A 214 37.87 10.01 -2.53
N ASP A 215 39.06 10.28 -1.99
CA ASP A 215 40.18 9.34 -1.87
C ASP A 215 40.10 8.45 -0.61
N GLY A 216 39.05 8.62 0.22
CA GLY A 216 38.85 7.87 1.46
C GLY A 216 39.60 8.42 2.68
N THR A 217 40.36 9.50 2.54
CA THR A 217 40.98 10.19 3.69
C THR A 217 39.95 10.95 4.51
N ILE A 218 40.22 11.18 5.80
CA ILE A 218 39.30 11.92 6.67
C ILE A 218 39.34 13.41 6.28
N ASN A 219 38.20 13.93 5.82
CA ASN A 219 38.00 15.35 5.57
C ASN A 219 37.79 16.11 6.89
N LYS A 220 36.84 15.64 7.71
CA LYS A 220 36.47 16.31 8.96
C LYS A 220 35.99 15.33 10.01
N LYS A 221 36.26 15.64 11.27
CA LYS A 221 35.90 14.80 12.41
C LYS A 221 35.45 15.63 13.59
N TYR A 222 34.28 15.31 14.11
CA TYR A 222 33.69 15.93 15.30
C TYR A 222 33.45 14.85 16.35
N LYS A 223 33.67 15.21 17.61
CA LYS A 223 33.35 14.41 18.79
C LYS A 223 32.24 15.10 19.54
#